data_AF-A0A9P1KJE1-F1
#
_entry.id   AF-A0A9P1KJE1-F1
#
_cell.length_a   1.000
_cell.length_b   1.000
_cell.length_c   1.000
_cell.angle_alpha   90.00
_cell.angle_beta   90.00
_cell.angle_gamma   90.00
#
_symmetry.space_group_name_H-M   'P 1'
#
loop_
_entity.id
_entity.type
_entity.pdbx_description
1 polymer ?
#
loop_
_entity_poly.entity_id
_entity_poly.type
_entity_poly.pdbx_seq_one_letter_code
_entity_poly.pdbx_strand_id
1 'polypeptide(L)'
;MIGDREFHSAQLADWLRVRGVNVVFRQKKSAFVATSCQPGKSLKTQGFKSGESHFFKNVTLQKFAPIHGFNLGVYWQKNHRGKKVKKPWYLLTTLDNPKLVKQLYQARWGIEMMFRDCQSGGYNMESTRVDSTRFLALVLLITFAYWLATLGGHEWEANHLVAYLGRSEKTPNNFPHHSIFGLGLSGYAWSQSLVFWQEEMLALMALKPHKAQNFRQGLNALSLVQQSV
;
A
#
# COMPACT_ATOMS: atom_id res chain seq x y z
N MET A 1 -12.98 -6.29 -2.25
CA MET A 1 -12.65 -5.11 -3.09
C MET A 1 -12.64 -3.85 -2.24
N ILE A 2 -11.66 -2.97 -2.44
CA ILE A 2 -11.55 -1.67 -1.75
C ILE A 2 -11.51 -0.57 -2.81
N GLY A 3 -12.21 0.55 -2.57
CA GLY A 3 -12.29 1.64 -3.54
C GLY A 3 -12.43 3.01 -2.87
N ASP A 4 -11.80 4.04 -3.46
CA ASP A 4 -11.96 5.43 -3.02
C ASP A 4 -13.28 6.04 -3.54
N ARG A 5 -13.45 7.35 -3.33
CA ARG A 5 -14.65 8.13 -3.66
C ARG A 5 -15.09 8.07 -5.11
N GLU A 6 -14.25 7.62 -6.02
CA GLU A 6 -14.62 7.40 -7.42
C GLU A 6 -15.54 6.18 -7.56
N PHE A 7 -15.28 5.12 -6.79
CA PHE A 7 -16.05 3.87 -6.76
C PHE A 7 -17.23 3.89 -5.79
N HIS A 8 -17.75 5.07 -5.46
CA HIS A 8 -18.85 5.27 -4.52
C HIS A 8 -20.23 4.72 -4.96
N SER A 9 -20.34 4.11 -6.15
CA SER A 9 -21.62 3.62 -6.70
C SER A 9 -22.21 2.49 -5.84
N ALA A 10 -23.45 2.68 -5.40
CA ALA A 10 -24.20 1.65 -4.65
C ALA A 10 -24.58 0.46 -5.54
N GLN A 11 -24.84 0.70 -6.82
CA GLN A 11 -25.14 -0.37 -7.79
C GLN A 11 -23.92 -1.27 -8.02
N LEU A 12 -22.72 -0.68 -8.11
CA LEU A 12 -21.48 -1.46 -8.22
C LEU A 12 -21.25 -2.30 -6.95
N ALA A 13 -21.48 -1.72 -5.77
CA ALA A 13 -21.38 -2.42 -4.50
C ALA A 13 -22.35 -3.61 -4.44
N ASP A 14 -23.59 -3.43 -4.90
CA ASP A 14 -24.60 -4.47 -4.93
C ASP A 14 -24.28 -5.58 -5.94
N TRP A 15 -23.84 -5.18 -7.14
CA TRP A 15 -23.40 -6.11 -8.18
C TRP A 15 -22.26 -7.04 -7.72
N LEU A 16 -21.34 -6.51 -6.91
CA LEU A 16 -20.25 -7.28 -6.28
C LEU A 16 -20.74 -8.15 -5.13
N ARG A 17 -21.62 -7.62 -4.27
CA ARG A 17 -22.21 -8.33 -3.15
C ARG A 17 -22.98 -9.57 -3.61
N VAL A 18 -23.80 -9.44 -4.66
CA VAL A 18 -24.56 -10.56 -5.27
C VAL A 18 -23.64 -11.66 -5.79
N ARG A 19 -22.39 -11.34 -6.14
CA ARG A 19 -21.35 -12.30 -6.56
C ARG A 19 -20.51 -12.86 -5.40
N GLY A 20 -20.89 -12.58 -4.16
CA GLY A 20 -20.15 -13.04 -2.98
C GLY A 20 -18.86 -12.26 -2.70
N VAL A 21 -18.63 -11.12 -3.37
CA VAL A 21 -17.42 -10.31 -3.16
C VAL A 21 -17.67 -9.28 -2.07
N ASN A 22 -16.87 -9.34 -1.00
CA ASN A 22 -16.91 -8.33 0.04
C ASN A 22 -16.36 -6.98 -0.43
N VAL A 23 -17.02 -5.89 -0.06
CA VAL A 23 -16.66 -4.53 -0.52
C VAL A 23 -16.38 -3.58 0.64
N VAL A 24 -15.48 -2.61 0.39
CA VAL A 24 -15.24 -1.44 1.24
C VAL A 24 -15.06 -0.22 0.33
N PHE A 25 -16.11 0.58 0.15
CA PHE A 25 -16.10 1.75 -0.73
C PHE A 25 -16.26 3.04 0.04
N ARG A 26 -15.42 4.03 -0.27
CA ARG A 26 -15.54 5.35 0.35
C ARG A 26 -16.67 6.15 -0.29
N GLN A 27 -17.56 6.63 0.56
CA GLN A 27 -18.71 7.44 0.17
C GLN A 27 -18.40 8.93 0.21
N LYS A 28 -19.10 9.67 -0.66
CA LYS A 28 -19.10 11.14 -0.66
C LYS A 28 -19.95 11.65 0.51
N LYS A 29 -19.65 12.85 1.01
CA LYS A 29 -20.44 13.51 2.08
C LYS A 29 -21.91 13.73 1.71
N SER A 30 -22.21 13.81 0.40
CA SER A 30 -23.55 13.98 -0.13
C SER A 30 -24.35 12.68 -0.19
N ALA A 31 -23.71 11.52 0.01
CA ALA A 31 -24.39 10.23 -0.06
C ALA A 31 -25.54 10.19 0.95
N PHE A 32 -26.66 9.63 0.49
CA PHE A 32 -27.86 9.44 1.27
C PHE A 32 -27.81 8.07 1.91
N VAL A 33 -28.00 8.03 3.23
CA VAL A 33 -28.01 6.79 3.99
C VAL A 33 -29.21 6.83 4.95
N ALA A 34 -30.03 5.80 4.89
CA ALA A 34 -31.06 5.53 5.89
C ALA A 34 -30.64 4.35 6.76
N THR A 35 -31.05 4.40 8.03
CA THR A 35 -30.83 3.31 8.99
C THR A 35 -32.17 2.89 9.55
N SER A 36 -32.26 1.70 10.16
CA SER A 36 -33.50 1.25 10.80
C SER A 36 -34.04 2.24 11.85
N CYS A 37 -33.15 2.97 12.52
CA CYS A 37 -33.50 3.89 13.62
C CYS A 37 -33.66 5.36 13.20
N GLN A 38 -33.23 5.76 11.99
CA GLN A 38 -33.27 7.16 11.58
C GLN A 38 -33.73 7.32 10.12
N PRO A 39 -34.63 8.28 9.84
CA PRO A 39 -35.03 8.60 8.48
C PRO A 39 -33.79 8.98 7.67
N GLY A 40 -33.79 8.60 6.39
CA GLY A 40 -32.64 8.77 5.54
C GLY A 40 -32.19 10.22 5.47
N LYS A 41 -30.91 10.44 5.76
CA LYS A 41 -30.27 11.76 5.78
C LYS A 41 -28.98 11.70 4.99
N SER A 42 -28.53 12.86 4.53
CA SER A 42 -27.21 12.97 3.94
C SER A 42 -26.15 12.84 5.04
N LEU A 43 -25.03 12.18 4.75
CA LEU A 43 -23.91 12.06 5.71
C LEU A 43 -23.39 13.43 6.17
N LYS A 44 -23.58 14.49 5.36
CA LYS A 44 -23.26 15.87 5.72
C LYS A 44 -24.07 16.38 6.92
N THR A 45 -25.33 15.96 7.06
CA THR A 45 -26.27 16.52 8.06
C THR A 45 -26.26 15.75 9.38
N GLN A 46 -25.46 14.68 9.50
CA GLN A 46 -25.37 13.87 10.71
C GLN A 46 -24.44 14.46 11.79
N GLY A 47 -23.65 15.51 11.48
CA GLY A 47 -22.98 16.30 12.51
C GLY A 47 -21.84 15.60 13.27
N PHE A 48 -21.20 14.58 12.69
CA PHE A 48 -20.04 13.89 13.29
C PHE A 48 -18.94 14.88 13.70
N LYS A 49 -18.16 14.53 14.73
CA LYS A 49 -17.04 15.35 15.22
C LYS A 49 -15.69 14.62 15.08
N SER A 50 -14.60 15.39 15.11
CA SER A 50 -13.25 14.83 15.09
C SER A 50 -12.99 13.99 16.35
N GLY A 51 -12.46 12.78 16.16
CA GLY A 51 -12.22 11.80 17.23
C GLY A 51 -13.31 10.73 17.34
N GLU A 52 -14.43 10.87 16.63
CA GLU A 52 -15.52 9.91 16.68
C GLU A 52 -15.33 8.75 15.69
N SER A 53 -15.89 7.60 16.06
CA SER A 53 -16.02 6.45 15.17
C SER A 53 -17.37 5.78 15.42
N HIS A 54 -18.15 5.59 14.35
CA HIS A 54 -19.49 5.02 14.40
C HIS A 54 -19.60 3.89 13.39
N PHE A 55 -20.41 2.88 13.69
CA PHE A 55 -20.67 1.78 12.77
C PHE A 55 -22.16 1.47 12.76
N PHE A 56 -22.79 1.71 11.60
CA PHE A 56 -24.21 1.49 11.40
C PHE A 56 -24.42 0.20 10.61
N LYS A 57 -25.25 -0.70 11.13
CA LYS A 57 -25.59 -1.95 10.46
C LYS A 57 -26.86 -1.81 9.63
N ASN A 58 -26.99 -2.62 8.58
CA ASN A 58 -28.19 -2.71 7.75
C ASN A 58 -28.67 -1.34 7.24
N VAL A 59 -27.75 -0.60 6.65
CA VAL A 59 -28.03 0.70 6.05
C VAL A 59 -28.65 0.53 4.67
N THR A 60 -29.57 1.44 4.35
CA THR A 60 -30.20 1.56 3.04
C THR A 60 -29.56 2.71 2.28
N LEU A 61 -29.23 2.48 1.03
CA LEU A 61 -28.59 3.45 0.14
C LEU A 61 -29.57 3.98 -0.89
N GLN A 62 -29.32 5.22 -1.33
CA GLN A 62 -30.09 5.94 -2.35
C GLN A 62 -31.52 6.30 -1.93
N LYS A 63 -32.04 7.40 -2.50
CA LYS A 63 -33.42 7.85 -2.27
C LYS A 63 -34.43 7.17 -3.21
N PHE A 64 -34.00 6.93 -4.45
CA PHE A 64 -34.76 6.28 -5.51
C PHE A 64 -34.06 4.95 -5.80
N ALA A 65 -34.80 3.83 -5.76
CA ALA A 65 -34.28 2.45 -5.76
C ALA A 65 -33.40 2.11 -4.53
N PRO A 66 -34.01 1.95 -3.33
CA PRO A 66 -33.28 1.66 -2.10
C PRO A 66 -32.55 0.31 -2.20
N ILE A 67 -31.24 0.32 -1.92
CA ILE A 67 -30.41 -0.89 -1.86
C ILE A 67 -30.08 -1.18 -0.40
N HIS A 68 -30.34 -2.42 0.03
CA HIS A 68 -30.15 -2.89 1.40
C HIS A 68 -28.96 -3.86 1.53
N GLY A 69 -28.64 -4.26 2.76
CA GLY A 69 -27.64 -5.30 3.02
C GLY A 69 -26.20 -4.79 3.11
N PHE A 70 -26.03 -3.50 3.42
CA PHE A 70 -24.72 -2.90 3.67
C PHE A 70 -24.62 -2.36 5.09
N ASN A 71 -23.40 -2.15 5.52
CA ASN A 71 -23.03 -1.46 6.75
C ASN A 71 -22.27 -0.18 6.39
N LEU A 72 -22.30 0.80 7.29
CA LEU A 72 -21.59 2.06 7.14
C LEU A 72 -20.66 2.29 8.33
N GLY A 73 -19.36 2.30 8.07
CA GLY A 73 -18.36 2.78 9.01
C GLY A 73 -18.08 4.27 8.82
N VAL A 74 -18.15 5.05 9.90
CA VAL A 74 -17.74 6.44 9.94
C VAL A 74 -16.52 6.56 10.83
N TYR A 75 -15.41 7.04 10.28
CA TYR A 75 -14.15 7.20 11.02
C TYR A 75 -13.62 8.62 10.87
N TRP A 76 -13.50 9.35 11.98
CA TRP A 76 -12.86 10.66 11.98
C TRP A 76 -11.70 10.68 12.96
N GLN A 77 -10.48 10.64 12.42
CA GLN A 77 -9.28 10.73 13.25
C GLN A 77 -9.24 12.06 14.04
N LYS A 78 -8.81 11.96 15.30
CA LYS A 78 -8.59 13.12 16.17
C LYS A 78 -7.48 14.00 15.59
N ASN A 79 -7.66 15.32 15.67
CA ASN A 79 -6.59 16.25 15.32
C ASN A 79 -5.37 16.00 16.23
N HIS A 80 -4.20 15.81 15.64
CA HIS A 80 -2.94 15.65 16.35
C HIS A 80 -1.95 16.73 15.92
N ARG A 81 -1.27 17.36 16.89
CA ARG A 81 -0.15 18.31 16.68
C ARG A 81 -0.46 19.42 15.64
N GLY A 82 -1.60 20.09 15.78
CA GLY A 82 -1.99 21.22 14.90
C GLY A 82 -2.36 20.87 13.45
N LYS A 83 -2.16 19.62 13.00
CA LYS A 83 -2.58 19.17 11.66
C LYS A 83 -4.05 18.75 11.70
N LYS A 84 -4.92 19.61 11.16
CA LYS A 84 -6.35 19.30 10.98
C LYS A 84 -6.51 18.13 10.01
N VAL A 85 -7.08 17.01 10.45
CA VAL A 85 -7.46 15.92 9.55
C VAL A 85 -8.69 16.39 8.75
N LYS A 86 -8.50 16.58 7.44
CA LYS A 86 -9.39 17.43 6.63
C LYS A 86 -10.84 16.91 6.52
N LYS A 87 -11.11 15.59 6.55
CA LYS A 87 -12.47 15.03 6.37
C LYS A 87 -12.62 13.63 6.98
N PRO A 88 -13.80 13.26 7.51
CA PRO A 88 -14.09 11.87 7.93
C PRO A 88 -14.07 10.89 6.75
N TRP A 89 -13.83 9.62 7.06
CA TRP A 89 -14.03 8.49 6.16
C TRP A 89 -15.43 7.93 6.37
N TYR A 90 -16.19 7.87 5.29
CA TYR A 90 -17.47 7.18 5.23
C TYR A 90 -17.25 5.93 4.39
N LEU A 91 -17.32 4.76 5.00
CA LEU A 91 -16.98 3.48 4.38
C LEU A 91 -18.22 2.62 4.30
N LEU A 92 -18.74 2.45 3.09
CA LEU A 92 -19.78 1.50 2.79
C LEU A 92 -19.16 0.11 2.69
N THR A 93 -19.72 -0.88 3.37
CA THR A 93 -19.13 -2.22 3.39
C THR A 93 -20.16 -3.33 3.60
N THR A 94 -19.86 -4.53 3.10
CA THR A 94 -20.62 -5.76 3.41
C THR A 94 -20.11 -6.46 4.66
N LEU A 95 -18.97 -6.03 5.21
CA LEU A 95 -18.33 -6.65 6.37
C LEU A 95 -18.98 -6.15 7.67
N ASP A 96 -19.04 -7.01 8.68
CA ASP A 96 -19.60 -6.67 9.99
C ASP A 96 -18.57 -6.21 11.02
N ASN A 97 -17.27 -6.39 10.74
CA ASN A 97 -16.20 -6.06 11.68
C ASN A 97 -15.63 -4.65 11.41
N PRO A 98 -15.95 -3.64 12.25
CA PRO A 98 -15.47 -2.27 12.03
C PRO A 98 -13.95 -2.14 12.07
N LYS A 99 -13.26 -2.90 12.95
CA LYS A 99 -11.80 -2.86 13.06
C LYS A 99 -11.16 -3.33 11.75
N LEU A 100 -11.65 -4.45 11.21
CA LEU A 100 -11.19 -5.00 9.94
C LEU A 100 -11.45 -4.04 8.77
N VAL A 101 -12.64 -3.45 8.69
CA VAL A 101 -13.00 -2.48 7.64
C VAL A 101 -12.05 -1.29 7.63
N LYS A 102 -11.71 -0.77 8.81
CA LYS A 102 -10.75 0.33 8.94
C LYS A 102 -9.35 -0.08 8.49
N GLN A 103 -8.87 -1.25 8.91
CA GLN A 103 -7.55 -1.77 8.51
C GLN A 103 -7.45 -2.00 7.00
N LEU A 104 -8.46 -2.65 6.40
CA LEU A 104 -8.53 -2.86 4.95
C LEU A 104 -8.51 -1.53 4.21
N TYR A 105 -9.29 -0.53 4.65
CA TYR A 105 -9.30 0.76 3.99
C TYR A 105 -7.99 1.54 4.15
N GLN A 106 -7.28 1.37 5.26
CA GLN A 106 -5.93 1.95 5.45
C GLN A 106 -4.93 1.35 4.44
N ALA A 107 -5.01 0.05 4.17
CA ALA A 107 -4.17 -0.63 3.20
C ALA A 107 -4.37 -0.16 1.74
N ARG A 108 -5.48 0.56 1.44
CA ARG A 108 -5.75 1.15 0.11
C ARG A 108 -4.59 1.98 -0.42
N TRP A 109 -3.84 2.67 0.45
CA TRP A 109 -2.69 3.48 0.05
C TRP A 109 -1.56 2.66 -0.62
N GLY A 110 -1.56 1.33 -0.48
CA GLY A 110 -0.58 0.46 -1.14
C GLY A 110 -0.52 0.64 -2.66
N ILE A 111 -1.68 0.84 -3.33
CA ILE A 111 -1.68 1.05 -4.79
C ILE A 111 -1.06 2.40 -5.18
N GLU A 112 -1.19 3.42 -4.35
CA GLU A 112 -0.55 4.73 -4.57
C GLU A 112 0.98 4.63 -4.46
N MET A 113 1.46 3.77 -3.55
CA MET A 113 2.89 3.46 -3.44
C MET A 113 3.39 2.71 -4.68
N MET A 114 2.64 1.70 -5.14
CA MET A 114 2.95 0.99 -6.38
C MET A 114 3.04 1.94 -7.59
N PHE A 115 2.11 2.89 -7.72
CA PHE A 115 2.17 3.89 -8.80
C PHE A 115 3.41 4.77 -8.70
N ARG A 116 3.78 5.22 -7.49
CA ARG A 116 5.01 5.99 -7.27
C ARG A 116 6.24 5.18 -7.66
N ASP A 117 6.30 3.91 -7.28
CA ASP A 117 7.41 3.00 -7.58
C ASP A 117 7.57 2.76 -9.10
N CYS A 118 6.46 2.73 -9.86
CA CYS A 118 6.51 2.62 -11.32
C CYS A 118 6.96 3.91 -12.02
N GLN A 119 6.69 5.07 -11.42
CA GLN A 119 7.07 6.39 -11.92
C GLN A 119 8.48 6.77 -11.42
N SER A 120 8.70 8.05 -11.13
CA SER A 120 9.98 8.61 -10.66
C SER A 120 10.48 8.06 -9.31
N GLY A 121 9.66 7.32 -8.57
CA GLY A 121 10.07 6.65 -7.32
C GLY A 121 10.86 5.36 -7.51
N GLY A 122 10.90 4.81 -8.73
CA GLY A 122 11.61 3.56 -9.03
C GLY A 122 11.91 3.42 -10.51
N TYR A 123 11.06 2.71 -11.26
CA TYR A 123 11.33 2.32 -12.65
C TYR A 123 11.32 3.47 -13.67
N ASN A 124 10.90 4.66 -13.26
CA ASN A 124 10.91 5.87 -14.07
C ASN A 124 10.21 5.70 -15.44
N MET A 125 9.07 5.01 -15.44
CA MET A 125 8.33 4.68 -16.67
C MET A 125 8.03 5.92 -17.53
N GLU A 126 7.83 7.08 -16.90
CA GLU A 126 7.52 8.35 -17.56
C GLU A 126 8.65 8.87 -18.46
N SER A 127 9.91 8.46 -18.23
CA SER A 127 11.05 8.90 -19.04
C SER A 127 11.31 8.03 -20.28
N THR A 128 10.59 6.92 -20.46
CA THR A 128 10.92 5.90 -21.46
C THR A 128 10.63 6.31 -22.91
N ARG A 129 9.83 7.37 -23.15
CA ARG A 129 9.57 7.97 -24.48
C ARG A 129 9.25 6.96 -25.59
N VAL A 130 8.55 5.88 -25.26
CA VAL A 130 8.14 4.81 -26.20
C VAL A 130 6.75 5.07 -26.78
N ASP A 131 6.46 4.48 -27.95
CA ASP A 131 5.11 4.47 -28.53
C ASP A 131 4.12 3.61 -27.72
N SER A 132 2.83 3.68 -28.07
CA SER A 132 1.75 3.00 -27.33
C SER A 132 1.87 1.47 -27.29
N THR A 133 2.37 0.85 -28.36
CA THR A 133 2.47 -0.62 -28.44
C THR A 133 3.62 -1.10 -27.57
N ARG A 134 4.77 -0.44 -27.67
CA ARG A 134 5.95 -0.69 -26.84
C ARG A 134 5.69 -0.36 -25.37
N PHE A 135 4.89 0.67 -25.10
CA PHE A 135 4.47 1.02 -23.74
C PHE A 135 3.69 -0.11 -23.08
N LEU A 136 2.75 -0.74 -23.79
CA LEU A 136 2.00 -1.87 -23.23
C LEU A 136 2.91 -3.06 -22.90
N ALA A 137 3.85 -3.40 -23.78
CA ALA A 137 4.86 -4.42 -23.52
C ALA A 137 5.75 -4.06 -22.32
N LEU A 138 6.13 -2.79 -22.20
CA LEU A 138 6.91 -2.28 -21.08
C LEU A 138 6.14 -2.37 -19.76
N VAL A 139 4.84 -2.05 -19.73
CA VAL A 139 4.00 -2.18 -18.53
C VAL A 139 3.94 -3.63 -18.07
N LEU A 140 3.84 -4.59 -18.99
CA LEU A 140 3.88 -6.01 -18.66
C LEU A 140 5.22 -6.39 -18.03
N LEU A 141 6.34 -5.97 -18.61
CA LEU A 141 7.67 -6.22 -18.06
C LEU A 141 7.86 -5.57 -16.69
N ILE A 142 7.41 -4.33 -16.50
CA ILE A 142 7.43 -3.63 -15.22
C ILE A 142 6.59 -4.38 -14.18
N THR A 143 5.47 -4.96 -14.57
CA THR A 143 4.63 -5.74 -13.65
C THR A 143 5.39 -6.96 -13.10
N PHE A 144 6.07 -7.70 -13.97
CA PHE A 144 6.91 -8.83 -13.54
C PHE A 144 8.11 -8.37 -12.71
N ALA A 145 8.80 -7.32 -13.15
CA ALA A 145 9.93 -6.76 -12.42
C ALA A 145 9.53 -6.28 -11.02
N TYR A 146 8.39 -5.58 -10.91
CA TYR A 146 7.84 -5.11 -9.63
C TYR A 146 7.50 -6.27 -8.71
N TRP A 147 6.91 -7.34 -9.26
CA TRP A 147 6.58 -8.54 -8.50
C TRP A 147 7.84 -9.23 -7.97
N LEU A 148 8.85 -9.45 -8.80
CA LEU A 148 10.14 -10.02 -8.40
C LEU A 148 10.85 -9.18 -7.34
N ALA A 149 10.94 -7.86 -7.55
CA ALA A 149 11.52 -6.94 -6.56
C ALA A 149 10.77 -7.00 -5.22
N THR A 150 9.43 -7.06 -5.25
CA THR A 150 8.63 -7.15 -4.02
C THR A 150 8.79 -8.50 -3.31
N LEU A 151 8.88 -9.59 -4.06
CA LEU A 151 9.15 -10.93 -3.51
C LEU A 151 10.52 -10.98 -2.83
N GLY A 152 11.58 -10.57 -3.52
CA GLY A 152 12.94 -10.53 -2.95
C GLY A 152 12.99 -9.62 -1.72
N GLY A 153 12.32 -8.47 -1.76
CA GLY A 153 12.20 -7.59 -0.60
C GLY A 153 11.57 -8.27 0.63
N HIS A 154 10.49 -9.04 0.45
CA HIS A 154 9.86 -9.77 1.54
C HIS A 154 10.76 -10.87 2.09
N GLU A 155 11.42 -11.63 1.22
CA GLU A 155 12.33 -12.70 1.61
C GLU A 155 13.53 -12.17 2.39
N TRP A 156 14.14 -11.08 1.94
CA TRP A 156 15.30 -10.50 2.61
C TRP A 156 14.94 -9.75 3.90
N GLU A 157 13.72 -9.22 4.01
CA GLU A 157 13.19 -8.76 5.28
C GLU A 157 13.06 -9.91 6.28
N ALA A 158 12.48 -11.04 5.86
CA ALA A 158 12.33 -12.24 6.69
C ALA A 158 13.68 -12.85 7.11
N ASN A 159 14.69 -12.80 6.24
CA ASN A 159 16.05 -13.25 6.51
C ASN A 159 16.93 -12.22 7.24
N HIS A 160 16.35 -11.12 7.75
CA HIS A 160 17.04 -10.08 8.51
C HIS A 160 18.20 -9.38 7.76
N LEU A 161 18.13 -9.30 6.43
CA LEU A 161 19.17 -8.70 5.58
C LEU A 161 19.01 -7.19 5.39
N VAL A 162 17.96 -6.59 5.97
CA VAL A 162 17.62 -5.16 5.79
C VAL A 162 18.80 -4.23 6.07
N ALA A 163 19.62 -4.54 7.09
CA ALA A 163 20.77 -3.71 7.47
C ALA A 163 21.89 -3.66 6.41
N TYR A 164 21.96 -4.64 5.51
CA TYR A 164 22.92 -4.67 4.40
C TYR A 164 22.35 -4.00 3.15
N LEU A 165 21.03 -4.06 2.97
CA LEU A 165 20.34 -3.56 1.78
C LEU A 165 19.88 -2.10 1.90
N GLY A 166 19.74 -1.61 3.14
CA GLY A 166 19.27 -0.26 3.41
C GLY A 166 19.38 0.11 4.89
N ARG A 167 18.68 1.18 5.28
CA ARG A 167 18.63 1.60 6.68
C ARG A 167 17.58 0.78 7.44
N SER A 168 18.04 0.00 8.41
CA SER A 168 17.19 -0.80 9.31
C SER A 168 16.49 0.06 10.38
N GLU A 169 17.03 1.24 10.68
CA GLU A 169 16.40 2.18 11.60
C GLU A 169 15.05 2.66 11.09
N LYS A 170 14.17 3.05 12.01
CA LYS A 170 12.90 3.66 11.65
C LYS A 170 13.05 5.17 11.66
N THR A 171 12.30 5.82 10.78
CA THR A 171 12.10 7.27 10.82
C THR A 171 11.54 7.71 12.18
N PRO A 172 11.66 9.00 12.56
CA PRO A 172 11.07 9.53 13.79
C PRO A 172 9.56 9.29 13.96
N ASN A 173 8.86 8.98 12.86
CA ASN A 173 7.44 8.64 12.84
C ASN A 173 7.17 7.13 12.91
N ASN A 174 8.18 6.31 13.24
CA ASN A 174 8.11 4.86 13.33
C ASN A 174 7.79 4.13 12.01
N PHE A 175 8.12 4.75 10.87
CA PHE A 175 8.03 4.12 9.54
C PHE A 175 9.40 3.64 9.06
N PRO A 176 9.47 2.50 8.33
CA PRO A 176 10.68 2.09 7.61
C PRO A 176 11.16 3.16 6.64
N HIS A 177 12.47 3.20 6.37
CA HIS A 177 13.05 4.10 5.36
C HIS A 177 12.83 3.60 3.93
N HIS A 178 12.69 2.29 3.74
CA HIS A 178 12.58 1.66 2.44
C HIS A 178 11.22 0.94 2.33
N SER A 179 10.60 1.01 1.16
CA SER A 179 9.52 0.09 0.81
C SER A 179 10.10 -1.31 0.61
N ILE A 180 9.26 -2.35 0.73
CA ILE A 180 9.65 -3.73 0.40
C ILE A 180 10.20 -3.81 -1.04
N PHE A 181 9.51 -3.16 -1.98
CA PHE A 181 9.97 -2.99 -3.35
C PHE A 181 11.37 -2.36 -3.45
N GLY A 182 11.60 -1.25 -2.74
CA GLY A 182 12.89 -0.57 -2.73
C GLY A 182 14.01 -1.42 -2.13
N LEU A 183 13.71 -2.20 -1.09
CA LEU A 183 14.64 -3.17 -0.52
C LEU A 183 15.02 -4.24 -1.56
N GLY A 184 14.01 -4.73 -2.30
CA GLY A 184 14.18 -5.61 -3.45
C GLY A 184 15.12 -5.04 -4.51
N LEU A 185 14.87 -3.81 -4.97
CA LEU A 185 15.74 -3.15 -5.95
C LEU A 185 17.18 -3.02 -5.42
N SER A 186 17.35 -2.64 -4.15
CA SER A 186 18.67 -2.51 -3.54
C SER A 186 19.43 -3.83 -3.50
N GLY A 187 18.78 -4.94 -3.14
CA GLY A 187 19.44 -6.25 -3.14
C GLY A 187 19.76 -6.76 -4.54
N TYR A 188 18.87 -6.58 -5.51
CA TYR A 188 19.20 -6.88 -6.92
C TYR A 188 20.39 -6.05 -7.40
N ALA A 189 20.38 -4.74 -7.20
CA ALA A 189 21.48 -3.87 -7.59
C ALA A 189 22.80 -4.25 -6.90
N TRP A 190 22.77 -4.58 -5.61
CA TRP A 190 23.95 -5.02 -4.86
C TRP A 190 24.51 -6.34 -5.37
N SER A 191 23.65 -7.33 -5.61
CA SER A 191 24.04 -8.64 -6.16
C SER A 191 24.72 -8.50 -7.52
N GLN A 192 24.14 -7.72 -8.44
CA GLN A 192 24.67 -7.55 -9.78
C GLN A 192 25.95 -6.70 -9.80
N SER A 193 26.03 -5.67 -8.96
CA SER A 193 27.23 -4.84 -8.85
C SER A 193 28.43 -5.65 -8.41
N LEU A 194 28.25 -6.60 -7.48
CA LEU A 194 29.36 -7.41 -6.98
C LEU A 194 29.79 -8.52 -7.92
N VAL A 195 28.91 -8.99 -8.81
CA VAL A 195 29.32 -9.85 -9.93
C VAL A 195 30.18 -9.05 -10.92
N PHE A 196 29.80 -7.81 -11.20
CA PHE A 196 30.50 -6.99 -12.19
C PHE A 196 31.84 -6.44 -11.67
N TRP A 197 31.91 -6.04 -10.40
CA TRP A 197 33.07 -5.38 -9.77
C TRP A 197 33.78 -6.28 -8.75
N GLN A 198 33.77 -7.60 -8.96
CA GLN A 198 34.26 -8.56 -7.99
C GLN A 198 35.74 -8.36 -7.68
N GLU A 199 36.56 -8.16 -8.72
CA GLU A 199 38.01 -8.06 -8.59
C GLU A 199 38.43 -6.81 -7.82
N GLU A 200 37.85 -5.65 -8.16
CA GLU A 200 38.11 -4.39 -7.49
C GLU A 200 37.66 -4.42 -6.04
N MET A 201 36.51 -5.06 -5.77
CA MET A 201 36.01 -5.21 -4.41
C MET A 201 36.96 -6.07 -3.57
N LEU A 202 37.43 -7.20 -4.08
CA LEU A 202 38.40 -8.06 -3.38
C LEU A 202 39.72 -7.34 -3.13
N ALA A 203 40.21 -6.57 -4.11
CA ALA A 203 41.40 -5.74 -3.96
C ALA A 203 41.21 -4.67 -2.86
N LEU A 204 40.05 -3.99 -2.82
CA LEU A 204 39.73 -3.01 -1.79
C LEU A 204 39.61 -3.65 -0.39
N MET A 205 39.05 -4.85 -0.29
CA MET A 205 38.97 -5.59 0.98
C MET A 205 40.36 -5.97 1.49
N ALA A 206 41.27 -6.38 0.59
CA ALA A 206 42.65 -6.74 0.94
C ALA A 206 43.43 -5.56 1.55
N LEU A 207 43.13 -4.32 1.16
CA LEU A 207 43.75 -3.12 1.74
C LEU A 207 43.36 -2.86 3.21
N LYS A 208 42.28 -3.48 3.71
CA LYS A 208 41.77 -3.27 5.08
C LYS A 208 41.61 -4.57 5.86
N PRO A 209 42.70 -5.31 6.14
CA PRO A 209 42.63 -6.63 6.78
C PRO A 209 42.01 -6.58 8.19
N HIS A 210 42.18 -5.47 8.92
CA HIS A 210 41.57 -5.25 10.24
C HIS A 210 40.02 -5.17 10.22
N LYS A 211 39.39 -5.10 9.05
CA LYS A 211 37.92 -5.17 8.87
C LYS A 211 37.44 -6.49 8.26
N ALA A 212 38.30 -7.51 8.14
CA ALA A 212 37.99 -8.77 7.46
C ALA A 212 36.76 -9.52 8.01
N GLN A 213 36.44 -9.36 9.30
CA GLN A 213 35.21 -9.93 9.86
C GLN A 213 33.95 -9.27 9.27
N ASN A 214 33.93 -7.94 9.18
CA ASN A 214 32.80 -7.20 8.62
C ASN A 214 32.62 -7.52 7.14
N PHE A 215 33.71 -7.66 6.39
CA PHE A 215 33.66 -8.07 4.99
C PHE A 215 33.09 -9.47 4.82
N ARG A 216 33.52 -10.45 5.63
CA ARG A 216 32.93 -11.80 5.62
C ARG A 216 31.44 -11.80 5.93
N GLN A 217 30.99 -11.00 6.90
CA GLN A 217 29.57 -10.86 7.21
C GLN A 217 28.78 -10.30 6.02
N GLY A 218 29.32 -9.27 5.34
CA GLY A 218 28.72 -8.73 4.12
C GLY A 218 28.66 -9.73 2.97
N LEU A 219 29.72 -10.51 2.74
CA LEU A 219 29.76 -11.55 1.71
C LEU A 219 28.79 -12.70 2.01
N ASN A 220 28.63 -13.08 3.28
CA ASN A 220 27.63 -14.07 3.69
C ASN A 220 26.21 -13.54 3.50
N ALA A 221 25.96 -12.26 3.81
CA ALA A 221 24.66 -11.64 3.54
C ALA A 221 24.37 -11.60 2.02
N LEU A 222 25.38 -11.33 1.20
CA LEU A 222 25.26 -11.33 -0.24
C LEU A 222 24.97 -12.72 -0.81
N SER A 223 25.63 -13.77 -0.31
CA SER A 223 25.39 -15.14 -0.80
C SER A 223 23.95 -15.56 -0.55
N LEU A 224 23.35 -15.15 0.57
CA LEU A 224 21.93 -15.33 0.84
C LEU A 224 21.06 -14.57 -0.16
N VAL A 225 21.41 -13.31 -0.49
CA VAL A 225 20.70 -12.56 -1.54
C VAL A 225 20.75 -13.27 -2.89
N GLN A 226 21.90 -13.84 -3.27
CA GLN A 226 22.08 -14.53 -4.56
C GLN A 226 21.38 -15.89 -4.64
N GLN A 227 21.21 -16.60 -3.52
CA GLN A 227 20.49 -17.88 -3.49
C GLN A 227 18.96 -17.72 -3.65
N SER A 228 18.45 -16.53 -3.34
CA SER A 228 17.03 -16.17 -3.39
C SER A 228 16.57 -15.60 -4.75
N VAL A 229 17.50 -15.42 -5.70
CA VAL A 229 17.25 -14.84 -7.04
C VAL A 229 17.19 -15.95 -8.08
#